data_AF-A0A9D2AY70-F1
#
_entry.id   AF-A0A9D2AY70-F1
#
_cell.length_a   1.000
_cell.length_b   1.000
_cell.length_c   1.000
_cell.angle_alpha   90.00
_cell.angle_beta   90.00
_cell.angle_gamma   90.00
#
_symmetry.space_group_name_H-M   'P 1'
#
loop_
_entity.id
_entity.type
_entity.pdbx_description
1 polymer ?
#
loop_
_entity_poly.entity_id
_entity_poly.type
_entity_poly.pdbx_seq_one_letter_code
_entity_poly.pdbx_strand_id
1 'polypeptide(L)'
;MIVKKYFPKVFSLALLGFALSWFSSCKDAFEHNTYTAYDELPIANYLKNNSDDHGLWVQVLEKAKLYNTLNLDEVYTHFAPVDAGVDRYLKALDLQSVADLSEEDADYLVRYHLIPDAEIEFAQFQSGAINELNATDDNLFVEFRDGGLEEVYLNGISRFNSYDIKATNGIIHSIDDVLIPLVETVYQRLKENGKYSLFQELVELTGYKEKLETIYTETTDPLGNPIQQRFKYTAFAVSDETYASEGIHSLQDILDKLSGTASDYTNTSHPLNQYVAYHILEQQRTYADLGSFPEGVFKMNLQTMAANELIKVSESGSGLFLNENEGTKEAISFVEINIACKNGVIHEVDNWMPLFLPEQTQVIWEFTDYPDIEANVSQYRNSNLGSQYNKVFTASELTNISWSARPEYKQNVLTYRNNRPAEGNWYNLLNHDHLRAELGESGWIEFKSPTIVKGKYRLSFVWPSPKHANHTGVCAFILDNEMIYSRLVISNSREERNLTQALGTVEFTETTDHTLRILSLDGHLITMDYLQFDPVE
;
A
#
# COMPACT_ATOMS: atom_id res chain seq x y z
N MET A 1 7.77 -55.82 75.29
CA MET A 1 6.48 -56.38 75.76
C MET A 1 5.42 -55.29 75.73
N ILE A 2 4.13 -55.62 75.70
CA ILE A 2 3.00 -54.68 75.48
C ILE A 2 2.71 -53.87 76.78
N VAL A 3 2.17 -52.64 76.75
CA VAL A 3 0.75 -52.22 77.03
C VAL A 3 0.78 -50.66 77.12
N LYS A 4 0.08 -49.86 76.27
CA LYS A 4 -1.28 -49.25 76.44
C LYS A 4 -1.50 -48.47 77.76
N LYS A 5 -2.31 -47.40 77.91
CA LYS A 5 -3.07 -46.49 76.99
C LYS A 5 -3.53 -45.21 77.77
N TYR A 6 -3.59 -44.07 77.08
CA TYR A 6 -4.61 -42.97 77.16
C TYR A 6 -4.92 -42.18 78.46
N PHE A 7 -4.72 -40.84 78.36
CA PHE A 7 -5.65 -39.71 78.64
C PHE A 7 -7.08 -39.99 79.21
N PRO A 8 -7.67 -39.08 80.05
CA PRO A 8 -8.31 -37.85 79.51
C PRO A 8 -8.51 -36.59 80.43
N LYS A 9 -8.65 -35.39 79.80
CA LYS A 9 -9.63 -34.26 80.05
C LYS A 9 -9.73 -33.58 81.46
N VAL A 10 -10.16 -32.32 81.70
CA VAL A 10 -10.65 -31.15 80.88
C VAL A 10 -10.72 -29.84 81.74
N PHE A 11 -10.55 -28.64 81.14
CA PHE A 11 -10.94 -27.28 81.62
C PHE A 11 -10.27 -26.75 82.94
N SER A 12 -10.17 -25.44 83.27
CA SER A 12 -10.21 -24.11 82.59
C SER A 12 -9.63 -23.06 83.63
N LEU A 13 -9.68 -21.71 83.63
CA LEU A 13 -10.33 -20.63 82.85
C LEU A 13 -9.60 -19.28 83.12
N ALA A 14 -9.39 -18.41 82.12
CA ALA A 14 -9.10 -16.96 82.26
C ALA A 14 -9.35 -16.23 80.92
N LEU A 15 -9.80 -14.96 80.92
CA LEU A 15 -10.32 -14.27 79.72
C LEU A 15 -10.31 -12.72 79.83
N LEU A 16 -10.75 -12.02 78.75
CA LEU A 16 -10.80 -10.57 78.47
C LEU A 16 -9.45 -9.94 78.08
N GLY A 17 -9.36 -9.05 77.08
CA GLY A 17 -10.31 -8.49 76.09
C GLY A 17 -9.51 -7.56 75.13
N PHE A 18 -10.01 -6.90 74.08
CA PHE A 18 -11.31 -6.72 73.37
C PHE A 18 -10.88 -6.24 71.95
N ALA A 19 -11.54 -6.46 70.80
CA ALA A 19 -12.97 -6.50 70.48
C ALA A 19 -13.27 -7.38 69.23
N LEU A 20 -14.56 -7.56 68.93
CA LEU A 20 -15.09 -8.07 67.66
C LEU A 20 -15.30 -6.87 66.67
N SER A 21 -15.59 -6.99 65.37
CA SER A 21 -16.54 -7.94 64.75
C SER A 21 -16.44 -8.03 63.22
N TRP A 22 -17.06 -9.12 62.69
CA TRP A 22 -17.51 -9.40 61.31
C TRP A 22 -16.75 -10.53 60.58
N PHE A 23 -17.20 -11.77 60.83
CA PHE A 23 -17.02 -12.88 59.89
C PHE A 23 -18.08 -12.78 58.79
N SER A 24 -17.74 -12.13 57.69
CA SER A 24 -18.42 -12.41 56.42
C SER A 24 -18.02 -13.82 55.97
N SER A 25 -19.00 -14.71 55.83
CA SER A 25 -18.83 -15.86 54.95
C SER A 25 -18.51 -15.32 53.56
N CYS A 26 -17.46 -15.86 52.92
CA CYS A 26 -17.38 -15.76 51.47
C CYS A 26 -18.57 -16.54 50.92
N LYS A 27 -19.62 -15.81 50.52
CA LYS A 27 -20.46 -16.26 49.41
C LYS A 27 -19.54 -16.39 48.21
N ASP A 28 -19.65 -17.48 47.49
CA ASP A 28 -19.09 -17.52 46.14
C ASP A 28 -19.84 -16.46 45.32
N ALA A 29 -19.11 -15.57 44.66
CA ALA A 29 -19.71 -14.51 43.84
C ALA A 29 -20.47 -15.08 42.63
N PHE A 30 -20.28 -16.37 42.32
CA PHE A 30 -20.84 -17.09 41.19
C PHE A 30 -21.80 -18.22 41.61
N GLU A 31 -22.17 -18.34 42.89
CA GLU A 31 -23.02 -19.44 43.43
C GLU A 31 -24.43 -19.53 42.80
N HIS A 32 -24.84 -18.53 42.02
CA HIS A 32 -26.09 -18.49 41.25
C HIS A 32 -25.91 -18.04 39.79
N ASN A 33 -24.67 -17.96 39.29
CA ASN A 33 -24.44 -17.69 37.87
C ASN A 33 -24.68 -18.97 37.05
N THR A 34 -25.93 -19.17 36.64
CA THR A 34 -26.24 -20.06 35.53
C THR A 34 -25.48 -19.58 34.31
N TYR A 35 -24.55 -20.40 33.81
CA TYR A 35 -24.00 -20.21 32.48
C TYR A 35 -25.14 -20.38 31.46
N THR A 36 -25.75 -19.27 31.06
CA THR A 36 -26.45 -19.22 29.78
C THR A 36 -25.38 -19.34 28.72
N ALA A 37 -25.18 -20.56 28.23
CA ALA A 37 -24.71 -20.72 26.87
C ALA A 37 -25.71 -19.95 26.00
N TYR A 38 -25.27 -18.82 25.48
CA TYR A 38 -25.89 -18.31 24.27
C TYR A 38 -25.56 -19.35 23.21
N ASP A 39 -26.58 -19.91 22.58
CA ASP A 39 -26.37 -20.58 21.30
C ASP A 39 -25.80 -19.49 20.38
N GLU A 40 -24.52 -19.61 20.02
CA GLU A 40 -23.87 -18.66 19.12
C GLU A 40 -24.68 -18.60 17.81
N LEU A 41 -24.78 -17.42 17.23
CA LEU A 41 -25.61 -17.18 16.05
C LEU A 41 -24.71 -16.86 14.85
N PRO A 42 -25.11 -17.19 13.61
CA PRO A 42 -24.46 -16.66 12.43
C PRO A 42 -24.60 -15.14 12.36
N ILE A 43 -23.64 -14.46 11.73
CA ILE A 43 -23.43 -13.01 11.77
C ILE A 43 -24.72 -12.19 11.54
N ALA A 44 -25.46 -12.46 10.46
CA ALA A 44 -26.66 -11.69 10.15
C ALA A 44 -27.79 -11.91 11.16
N ASN A 45 -27.96 -13.13 11.70
CA ASN A 45 -28.90 -13.41 12.79
C ASN A 45 -28.45 -12.80 14.13
N TYR A 46 -27.15 -12.72 14.41
CA TYR A 46 -26.64 -11.98 15.58
C TYR A 46 -27.01 -10.50 15.48
N LEU A 47 -26.71 -9.86 14.35
CA LEU A 47 -27.01 -8.43 14.12
C LEU A 47 -28.52 -8.15 14.21
N LYS A 48 -29.36 -9.05 13.71
CA LYS A 48 -30.83 -8.93 13.79
C LYS A 48 -31.37 -9.07 15.22
N ASN A 49 -30.74 -9.89 16.05
CA ASN A 49 -31.11 -10.01 17.47
C ASN A 49 -30.56 -8.85 18.34
N ASN A 50 -29.55 -8.12 17.86
CA ASN A 50 -29.01 -6.90 18.49
C ASN A 50 -29.40 -5.65 17.67
N SER A 51 -30.64 -5.62 17.19
CA SER A 51 -31.16 -4.57 16.30
C SER A 51 -31.48 -3.24 16.97
N ASP A 52 -31.26 -3.11 18.29
CA ASP A 52 -31.24 -1.82 18.99
C ASP A 52 -30.02 -0.96 18.58
N ASP A 53 -28.90 -1.60 18.19
CA ASP A 53 -27.67 -0.94 17.75
C ASP A 53 -27.38 -1.09 16.24
N HIS A 54 -27.95 -2.11 15.58
CA HIS A 54 -27.63 -2.50 14.18
C HIS A 54 -28.88 -2.72 13.27
N GLY A 55 -30.06 -2.20 13.64
CA GLY A 55 -31.32 -2.40 12.91
C GLY A 55 -31.39 -1.75 11.52
N LEU A 56 -30.70 -0.64 11.27
CA LEU A 56 -30.49 -0.04 9.95
C LEU A 56 -29.47 -0.85 9.14
N TRP A 57 -28.38 -1.32 9.74
CA TRP A 57 -27.40 -2.13 9.01
C TRP A 57 -28.01 -3.48 8.55
N VAL A 58 -28.87 -4.09 9.37
CA VAL A 58 -29.65 -5.27 8.96
C VAL A 58 -30.56 -4.98 7.76
N GLN A 59 -31.12 -3.77 7.64
CA GLN A 59 -31.86 -3.37 6.44
C GLN A 59 -30.94 -3.21 5.23
N VAL A 60 -29.68 -2.81 5.39
CA VAL A 60 -28.69 -2.78 4.30
C VAL A 60 -28.37 -4.21 3.85
N LEU A 61 -28.16 -5.15 4.79
CA LEU A 61 -27.99 -6.58 4.48
C LEU A 61 -29.19 -7.18 3.72
N GLU A 62 -30.42 -6.79 4.08
CA GLU A 62 -31.63 -7.23 3.39
C GLU A 62 -31.80 -6.57 2.01
N LYS A 63 -31.47 -5.28 1.88
CA LYS A 63 -31.45 -4.51 0.62
C LYS A 63 -30.45 -5.08 -0.38
N ALA A 64 -29.25 -5.44 0.10
CA ALA A 64 -28.18 -6.11 -0.64
C ALA A 64 -28.50 -7.58 -0.98
N LYS A 65 -29.56 -8.16 -0.42
CA LYS A 65 -29.89 -9.60 -0.43
C LYS A 65 -28.86 -10.52 0.26
N LEU A 66 -27.73 -9.97 0.73
CA LEU A 66 -26.65 -10.70 1.40
C LEU A 66 -26.96 -11.16 2.84
N TYR A 67 -28.09 -10.73 3.44
CA TYR A 67 -28.53 -11.20 4.77
C TYR A 67 -28.52 -12.74 4.88
N ASN A 68 -28.99 -13.46 3.85
CA ASN A 68 -29.00 -14.93 3.88
C ASN A 68 -27.60 -15.52 3.64
N THR A 69 -26.74 -14.85 2.87
CA THR A 69 -25.35 -15.24 2.62
C THR A 69 -24.53 -15.22 3.91
N LEU A 70 -24.67 -14.17 4.73
CA LEU A 70 -24.03 -14.05 6.04
C LEU A 70 -24.66 -14.94 7.14
N ASN A 71 -25.54 -15.86 6.77
CA ASN A 71 -26.02 -16.96 7.60
C ASN A 71 -25.58 -18.35 7.09
N LEU A 72 -24.71 -18.42 6.07
CA LEU A 72 -24.12 -19.67 5.58
C LEU A 72 -22.94 -20.12 6.47
N ASP A 73 -22.60 -21.41 6.35
CA ASP A 73 -21.52 -22.11 7.08
C ASP A 73 -20.16 -21.87 6.41
N GLU A 74 -19.77 -20.60 6.30
CA GLU A 74 -18.53 -20.08 5.69
C GLU A 74 -17.89 -19.07 6.66
N VAL A 75 -16.56 -18.90 6.68
CA VAL A 75 -15.89 -18.03 7.67
C VAL A 75 -15.81 -16.58 7.20
N TYR A 76 -16.15 -15.64 8.08
CA TYR A 76 -16.10 -14.20 7.80
C TYR A 76 -15.50 -13.36 8.93
N THR A 77 -14.90 -12.22 8.58
CA THR A 77 -14.73 -11.06 9.47
C THR A 77 -15.62 -9.93 8.96
N HIS A 78 -16.62 -9.54 9.75
CA HIS A 78 -17.59 -8.53 9.35
C HIS A 78 -17.51 -7.26 10.21
N PHE A 79 -17.29 -6.13 9.58
CA PHE A 79 -17.25 -4.81 10.23
C PHE A 79 -18.67 -4.21 10.18
N ALA A 80 -19.38 -4.19 11.30
CA ALA A 80 -20.79 -3.76 11.37
C ALA A 80 -20.91 -2.31 11.84
N PRO A 81 -21.34 -1.36 10.98
CA PRO A 81 -21.69 0.00 11.42
C PRO A 81 -22.87 -0.04 12.39
N VAL A 82 -22.79 0.77 13.45
CA VAL A 82 -23.97 1.07 14.28
C VAL A 82 -24.97 1.94 13.51
N ASP A 83 -26.23 1.90 13.91
CA ASP A 83 -27.32 2.61 13.25
C ASP A 83 -27.07 4.11 13.16
N ALA A 84 -26.50 4.72 14.21
CA ALA A 84 -26.13 6.13 14.18
C ALA A 84 -25.12 6.48 13.05
N GLY A 85 -24.28 5.54 12.63
CA GLY A 85 -23.35 5.66 11.50
C GLY A 85 -24.04 5.53 10.15
N VAL A 86 -24.93 4.55 9.99
CA VAL A 86 -25.79 4.41 8.79
C VAL A 86 -26.65 5.66 8.60
N ASP A 87 -27.17 6.19 9.71
CA ASP A 87 -27.98 7.40 9.75
C ASP A 87 -27.16 8.68 9.44
N ARG A 88 -25.82 8.66 9.57
CA ARG A 88 -24.93 9.72 9.05
C ARG A 88 -24.67 9.56 7.55
N TYR A 89 -24.36 8.35 7.11
CA TYR A 89 -24.10 8.01 5.71
C TYR A 89 -25.26 8.36 4.78
N LEU A 90 -26.50 7.97 5.14
CA LEU A 90 -27.69 8.30 4.34
C LEU A 90 -27.87 9.82 4.18
N LYS A 91 -27.66 10.60 5.25
CA LYS A 91 -27.76 12.06 5.24
C LYS A 91 -26.66 12.73 4.39
N ALA A 92 -25.48 12.13 4.31
CA ALA A 92 -24.40 12.62 3.44
C ALA A 92 -24.70 12.43 1.94
N LEU A 93 -25.66 11.55 1.61
CA LEU A 93 -26.15 11.28 0.25
C LEU A 93 -27.54 11.90 -0.03
N ASP A 94 -28.04 12.78 0.85
CA ASP A 94 -29.41 13.34 0.85
C ASP A 94 -30.56 12.29 0.90
N LEU A 95 -30.25 11.02 1.18
CA LEU A 95 -31.20 9.92 1.26
C LEU A 95 -31.99 9.95 2.58
N GLN A 96 -33.25 9.52 2.53
CA GLN A 96 -34.15 9.55 3.69
C GLN A 96 -34.17 8.23 4.46
N SER A 97 -33.78 7.12 3.82
CA SER A 97 -33.84 5.77 4.38
C SER A 97 -32.96 4.78 3.60
N VAL A 98 -32.68 3.62 4.20
CA VAL A 98 -32.01 2.48 3.54
C VAL A 98 -32.79 1.98 2.30
N ALA A 99 -34.09 2.23 2.23
CA ALA A 99 -34.90 1.87 1.06
C ALA A 99 -34.53 2.67 -0.19
N ASP A 100 -33.97 3.88 -0.04
CA ASP A 100 -33.67 4.83 -1.13
C ASP A 100 -32.33 4.57 -1.83
N LEU A 101 -31.41 3.80 -1.21
CA LEU A 101 -30.20 3.27 -1.86
C LEU A 101 -30.58 2.43 -3.10
N SER A 102 -29.67 2.18 -4.04
CA SER A 102 -29.90 1.08 -5.01
C SER A 102 -29.64 -0.30 -4.36
N GLU A 103 -29.91 -1.36 -5.11
CA GLU A 103 -29.51 -2.73 -4.71
C GLU A 103 -27.99 -2.94 -4.88
N GLU A 104 -27.41 -2.28 -5.89
CA GLU A 104 -25.99 -2.38 -6.28
C GLU A 104 -25.09 -1.66 -5.28
N ASP A 105 -25.47 -0.44 -4.87
CA ASP A 105 -24.77 0.29 -3.79
C ASP A 105 -24.76 -0.53 -2.49
N ALA A 106 -25.88 -1.19 -2.18
CA ALA A 106 -26.01 -1.98 -0.95
C ALA A 106 -25.17 -3.27 -1.00
N ASP A 107 -25.13 -4.00 -2.12
CA ASP A 107 -24.23 -5.15 -2.31
C ASP A 107 -22.76 -4.75 -2.13
N TYR A 108 -22.34 -3.70 -2.84
CA TYR A 108 -20.98 -3.20 -2.78
C TYR A 108 -20.61 -2.76 -1.36
N LEU A 109 -21.48 -1.98 -0.71
CA LEU A 109 -21.24 -1.46 0.64
C LEU A 109 -21.08 -2.59 1.66
N VAL A 110 -21.94 -3.61 1.63
CA VAL A 110 -21.86 -4.77 2.54
C VAL A 110 -20.58 -5.58 2.29
N ARG A 111 -20.20 -5.78 1.02
CA ARG A 111 -18.97 -6.48 0.65
C ARG A 111 -17.71 -5.71 1.04
N TYR A 112 -17.74 -4.38 0.96
CA TYR A 112 -16.63 -3.53 1.40
C TYR A 112 -16.35 -3.66 2.91
N HIS A 113 -17.40 -3.96 3.69
CA HIS A 113 -17.36 -4.19 5.13
C HIS A 113 -17.10 -5.65 5.53
N LEU A 114 -16.79 -6.54 4.57
CA LEU A 114 -16.69 -7.98 4.79
C LEU A 114 -15.36 -8.54 4.27
N ILE A 115 -14.58 -9.19 5.12
CA ILE A 115 -13.45 -10.04 4.70
C ILE A 115 -13.94 -11.50 4.69
N PRO A 116 -13.91 -12.18 3.54
CA PRO A 116 -14.24 -13.60 3.44
C PRO A 116 -13.07 -14.50 3.85
N ASP A 117 -13.37 -15.77 4.12
CA ASP A 117 -12.43 -16.88 4.36
C ASP A 117 -11.45 -16.71 5.55
N ALA A 118 -11.59 -15.65 6.34
CA ALA A 118 -10.71 -15.33 7.46
C ALA A 118 -11.48 -14.83 8.69
N GLU A 119 -11.12 -15.39 9.86
CA GLU A 119 -11.49 -14.86 11.17
C GLU A 119 -10.29 -14.05 11.71
N ILE A 120 -10.47 -12.75 11.89
CA ILE A 120 -9.41 -11.81 12.29
C ILE A 120 -9.79 -11.17 13.61
N GLU A 121 -9.19 -11.66 14.70
CA GLU A 121 -9.34 -11.08 16.03
C GLU A 121 -8.60 -9.75 16.14
N PHE A 122 -9.03 -8.88 17.07
CA PHE A 122 -8.32 -7.64 17.39
C PHE A 122 -6.85 -7.88 17.75
N ALA A 123 -6.53 -9.04 18.35
CA ALA A 123 -5.16 -9.47 18.64
C ALA A 123 -4.25 -9.64 17.40
N GLN A 124 -4.83 -9.71 16.20
CA GLN A 124 -4.11 -9.75 14.92
C GLN A 124 -3.92 -8.36 14.30
N PHE A 125 -4.69 -7.34 14.70
CA PHE A 125 -4.60 -5.99 14.15
C PHE A 125 -3.27 -5.31 14.46
N GLN A 126 -2.73 -4.59 13.48
CA GLN A 126 -1.53 -3.77 13.55
C GLN A 126 -1.75 -2.51 12.71
N SER A 127 -1.04 -1.42 12.98
CA SER A 127 -1.18 -0.20 12.16
C SER A 127 -0.77 -0.44 10.69
N GLY A 128 -1.65 -0.04 9.77
CA GLY A 128 -1.51 -0.28 8.34
C GLY A 128 -2.58 -1.22 7.78
N ALA A 129 -2.29 -1.89 6.67
CA ALA A 129 -3.25 -2.77 6.03
C ALA A 129 -3.54 -4.03 6.87
N ILE A 130 -4.79 -4.49 6.85
CA ILE A 130 -5.13 -5.90 7.02
C ILE A 130 -4.60 -6.63 5.77
N ASN A 131 -3.97 -7.80 5.93
CA ASN A 131 -3.29 -8.46 4.80
C ASN A 131 -4.28 -9.12 3.85
N GLU A 132 -5.35 -9.63 4.43
CA GLU A 132 -6.53 -10.20 3.80
C GLU A 132 -7.33 -9.08 3.10
N LEU A 133 -7.84 -9.37 1.89
CA LEU A 133 -8.69 -8.44 1.15
C LEU A 133 -10.15 -8.57 1.60
N ASN A 134 -10.90 -7.47 1.53
CA ASN A 134 -12.36 -7.52 1.65
C ASN A 134 -13.02 -8.11 0.38
N ALA A 135 -14.33 -8.30 0.40
CA ALA A 135 -15.09 -8.87 -0.72
C ALA A 135 -15.32 -7.89 -1.90
N THR A 136 -14.61 -6.75 -1.92
CA THR A 136 -14.47 -5.82 -3.06
C THR A 136 -13.00 -5.69 -3.51
N ASP A 137 -12.17 -6.66 -3.10
CA ASP A 137 -10.76 -6.81 -3.41
C ASP A 137 -9.88 -5.66 -2.90
N ASP A 138 -10.21 -5.03 -1.76
CA ASP A 138 -9.44 -3.96 -1.12
C ASP A 138 -8.77 -4.43 0.17
N ASN A 139 -7.56 -3.91 0.45
CA ASN A 139 -7.04 -3.92 1.80
C ASN A 139 -7.78 -2.85 2.63
N LEU A 140 -8.36 -3.24 3.75
CA LEU A 140 -8.82 -2.31 4.78
C LEU A 140 -7.64 -1.92 5.69
N PHE A 141 -7.61 -0.70 6.22
CA PHE A 141 -6.47 -0.16 6.97
C PHE A 141 -6.85 0.13 8.43
N VAL A 142 -6.11 -0.42 9.39
CA VAL A 142 -6.28 -0.11 10.81
C VAL A 142 -5.31 0.99 11.23
N GLU A 143 -5.81 1.99 11.94
CA GLU A 143 -5.05 3.13 12.46
C GLU A 143 -5.22 3.21 13.98
N PHE A 144 -4.13 3.10 14.73
CA PHE A 144 -4.13 3.27 16.19
C PHE A 144 -3.70 4.71 16.53
N ARG A 145 -4.60 5.52 17.10
CA ARG A 145 -4.35 6.93 17.48
C ARG A 145 -4.02 7.09 18.97
N ASP A 146 -3.66 8.32 19.36
CA ASP A 146 -3.36 8.72 20.75
C ASP A 146 -4.61 8.61 21.66
N GLY A 147 -4.81 7.41 22.20
CA GLY A 147 -5.89 7.04 23.11
C GLY A 147 -5.93 5.53 23.41
N GLY A 148 -5.30 4.71 22.57
CA GLY A 148 -5.20 3.27 22.76
C GLY A 148 -6.43 2.56 22.20
N LEU A 149 -6.99 1.60 22.94
CA LEU A 149 -8.06 0.73 22.45
C LEU A 149 -9.38 1.46 22.14
N GLU A 150 -9.58 2.64 22.70
CA GLU A 150 -10.76 3.50 22.50
C GLU A 150 -10.65 4.39 21.24
N GLU A 151 -9.44 4.51 20.66
CA GLU A 151 -9.11 5.40 19.54
C GLU A 151 -8.43 4.64 18.39
N VAL A 152 -8.98 3.47 18.04
CA VAL A 152 -8.59 2.69 16.85
C VAL A 152 -9.63 2.92 15.76
N TYR A 153 -9.17 3.13 14.51
CA TYR A 153 -10.00 3.47 13.36
C TYR A 153 -9.76 2.52 12.19
N LEU A 154 -10.79 2.33 11.37
CA LEU A 154 -10.80 1.55 10.15
C LEU A 154 -10.93 2.50 8.94
N ASN A 155 -10.01 2.35 7.99
CA ASN A 155 -9.71 3.26 6.88
C ASN A 155 -9.50 4.73 7.31
N GLY A 156 -9.15 4.97 8.57
CA GLY A 156 -9.11 6.29 9.20
C GLY A 156 -10.49 6.97 9.39
N ILE A 157 -11.56 6.40 8.81
CA ILE A 157 -12.94 6.89 8.81
C ILE A 157 -13.64 6.50 10.11
N SER A 158 -13.74 5.21 10.38
CA SER A 158 -14.72 4.66 11.33
C SER A 158 -14.03 4.10 12.57
N ARG A 159 -14.38 4.63 13.75
CA ARG A 159 -13.81 4.18 15.02
C ARG A 159 -14.39 2.82 15.41
N PHE A 160 -13.59 1.93 15.98
CA PHE A 160 -14.09 0.68 16.55
C PHE A 160 -14.87 0.94 17.85
N ASN A 161 -16.10 0.44 17.90
CA ASN A 161 -17.02 0.52 19.04
C ASN A 161 -16.94 -0.74 19.93
N SER A 162 -16.79 -1.92 19.32
CA SER A 162 -16.58 -3.20 20.03
C SER A 162 -15.90 -4.22 19.14
N TYR A 163 -15.02 -5.03 19.74
CA TYR A 163 -14.21 -6.03 19.04
C TYR A 163 -14.64 -7.46 19.38
N ASP A 164 -14.19 -8.41 18.55
CA ASP A 164 -14.16 -9.85 18.84
C ASP A 164 -15.52 -10.48 19.21
N ILE A 165 -16.60 -9.95 18.65
CA ILE A 165 -17.96 -10.48 18.84
C ILE A 165 -18.08 -11.78 18.05
N LYS A 166 -17.99 -12.92 18.73
CA LYS A 166 -18.04 -14.25 18.10
C LYS A 166 -19.42 -14.59 17.54
N ALA A 167 -19.41 -15.21 16.36
CA ALA A 167 -20.55 -15.78 15.65
C ALA A 167 -20.19 -17.20 15.20
N THR A 168 -21.18 -18.06 14.90
CA THR A 168 -20.88 -19.45 14.47
C THR A 168 -20.15 -19.55 13.14
N ASN A 169 -20.19 -18.47 12.35
CA ASN A 169 -19.59 -18.37 11.02
C ASN A 169 -18.58 -17.21 10.94
N GLY A 170 -17.87 -16.94 12.05
CA GLY A 170 -16.76 -16.00 12.12
C GLY A 170 -16.91 -14.93 13.21
N ILE A 171 -16.50 -13.70 12.92
CA ILE A 171 -16.34 -12.64 13.91
C ILE A 171 -16.89 -11.30 13.44
N ILE A 172 -17.48 -10.54 14.36
CA ILE A 172 -18.00 -9.20 14.13
C ILE A 172 -17.15 -8.19 14.90
N HIS A 173 -16.82 -7.08 14.24
CA HIS A 173 -16.31 -5.87 14.89
C HIS A 173 -17.34 -4.75 14.66
N SER A 174 -17.91 -4.20 15.74
CA SER A 174 -18.85 -3.09 15.69
C SER A 174 -18.08 -1.78 15.51
N ILE A 175 -18.52 -0.91 14.60
CA ILE A 175 -17.84 0.35 14.23
C ILE A 175 -18.81 1.54 14.21
N ASP A 176 -18.32 2.75 14.50
CA ASP A 176 -19.14 3.96 14.73
C ASP A 176 -19.79 4.53 13.46
N ASP A 177 -19.15 4.34 12.30
CA ASP A 177 -19.50 4.90 10.99
C ASP A 177 -19.47 3.84 9.87
N VAL A 178 -20.20 4.12 8.79
CA VAL A 178 -20.11 3.36 7.54
C VAL A 178 -18.80 3.69 6.82
N LEU A 179 -18.03 2.68 6.44
CA LEU A 179 -16.86 2.83 5.58
C LEU A 179 -17.30 3.27 4.17
N ILE A 180 -16.67 4.31 3.63
CA ILE A 180 -16.96 4.82 2.29
C ILE A 180 -15.94 4.22 1.31
N PRO A 181 -16.36 3.39 0.34
CA PRO A 181 -15.48 2.91 -0.71
C PRO A 181 -15.11 4.00 -1.70
N LEU A 182 -13.88 3.96 -2.21
CA LEU A 182 -13.58 4.53 -3.53
C LEU A 182 -14.06 3.51 -4.57
N VAL A 183 -14.95 3.90 -5.47
CA VAL A 183 -15.46 2.99 -6.52
C VAL A 183 -14.98 3.39 -7.91
N GLU A 184 -14.75 4.68 -8.13
CA GLU A 184 -14.34 5.24 -9.42
C GLU A 184 -12.85 5.02 -9.67
N THR A 185 -12.52 4.41 -10.80
CA THR A 185 -11.16 4.36 -11.35
C THR A 185 -10.70 5.74 -11.86
N VAL A 186 -9.41 5.90 -12.13
CA VAL A 186 -8.85 7.17 -12.64
C VAL A 186 -9.59 7.66 -13.89
N TYR A 187 -9.88 6.79 -14.86
CA TYR A 187 -10.68 7.17 -16.03
C TYR A 187 -12.13 7.56 -15.67
N GLN A 188 -12.77 6.84 -14.74
CA GLN A 188 -14.14 7.13 -14.32
C GLN A 188 -14.23 8.48 -13.59
N ARG A 189 -13.24 8.82 -12.75
CA ARG A 189 -13.11 10.12 -12.08
C ARG A 189 -12.82 11.26 -13.07
N LEU A 190 -12.02 11.04 -14.11
CA LEU A 190 -11.80 12.03 -15.19
C LEU A 190 -13.09 12.37 -15.96
N LYS A 191 -13.97 11.39 -16.14
CA LYS A 191 -15.29 11.56 -16.78
C LYS A 191 -16.31 12.25 -15.86
N GLU A 192 -16.07 12.29 -14.55
CA GLU A 192 -17.01 12.83 -13.58
C GLU A 192 -17.22 14.34 -13.76
N ASN A 193 -18.49 14.77 -13.70
CA ASN A 193 -18.93 16.17 -13.76
C ASN A 193 -18.51 16.99 -15.02
N GLY A 194 -17.80 16.40 -15.98
CA GLY A 194 -17.37 17.05 -17.22
C GLY A 194 -16.24 18.06 -17.09
N LYS A 195 -15.49 18.05 -15.96
CA LYS A 195 -14.39 19.01 -15.69
C LYS A 195 -13.18 18.83 -16.63
N TYR A 196 -12.94 17.60 -17.08
CA TYR A 196 -11.77 17.18 -17.86
C TYR A 196 -12.16 16.59 -19.23
N SER A 197 -13.28 17.03 -19.83
CA SER A 197 -13.87 16.37 -20.99
C SER A 197 -12.94 16.33 -22.22
N LEU A 198 -12.12 17.36 -22.47
CA LEU A 198 -11.12 17.28 -23.54
C LEU A 198 -10.01 16.27 -23.19
N PHE A 199 -9.46 16.29 -21.98
CA PHE A 199 -8.41 15.34 -21.57
C PHE A 199 -8.91 13.88 -21.61
N GLN A 200 -10.16 13.65 -21.22
CA GLN A 200 -10.86 12.36 -21.32
C GLN A 200 -10.99 11.90 -22.78
N GLU A 201 -11.30 12.79 -23.73
CA GLU A 201 -11.29 12.47 -25.18
C GLU A 201 -9.89 11.99 -25.61
N LEU A 202 -8.83 12.67 -25.17
CA LEU A 202 -7.45 12.28 -25.55
C LEU A 202 -7.08 10.90 -24.98
N VAL A 203 -7.42 10.63 -23.71
CA VAL A 203 -7.20 9.33 -23.05
C VAL A 203 -7.91 8.17 -23.77
N GLU A 204 -9.08 8.43 -24.35
CA GLU A 204 -9.77 7.46 -25.22
C GLU A 204 -9.07 7.29 -26.57
N LEU A 205 -8.80 8.39 -27.27
CA LEU A 205 -8.19 8.38 -28.61
C LEU A 205 -6.79 7.75 -28.64
N THR A 206 -6.02 7.90 -27.57
CA THR A 206 -4.65 7.37 -27.44
C THR A 206 -4.58 5.95 -26.85
N GLY A 207 -5.71 5.37 -26.43
CA GLY A 207 -5.79 4.01 -25.92
C GLY A 207 -5.49 3.83 -24.42
N TYR A 208 -5.17 4.91 -23.68
CA TYR A 208 -4.87 4.83 -22.25
C TYR A 208 -6.09 4.52 -21.37
N LYS A 209 -7.31 4.68 -21.90
CA LYS A 209 -8.57 4.32 -21.21
C LYS A 209 -8.53 2.92 -20.58
N GLU A 210 -8.18 1.88 -21.33
CA GLU A 210 -8.25 0.48 -20.83
C GLU A 210 -7.31 0.28 -19.63
N LYS A 211 -6.10 0.86 -19.67
CA LYS A 211 -5.19 0.89 -18.52
C LYS A 211 -5.80 1.61 -17.32
N LEU A 212 -6.33 2.82 -17.51
CA LEU A 212 -6.87 3.66 -16.43
C LEU A 212 -8.24 3.18 -15.90
N GLU A 213 -8.96 2.32 -16.63
CA GLU A 213 -10.13 1.56 -16.13
C GLU A 213 -9.74 0.26 -15.42
N THR A 214 -8.55 -0.29 -15.67
CA THR A 214 -8.13 -1.58 -15.09
C THR A 214 -7.63 -1.41 -13.65
N ILE A 215 -8.21 -2.19 -12.73
CA ILE A 215 -7.78 -2.28 -11.33
C ILE A 215 -6.78 -3.43 -11.16
N TYR A 216 -7.08 -4.59 -11.77
CA TYR A 216 -6.22 -5.76 -11.81
C TYR A 216 -6.48 -6.61 -13.06
N THR A 217 -5.54 -7.48 -13.39
CA THR A 217 -5.69 -8.58 -14.37
C THR A 217 -5.40 -9.92 -13.71
N GLU A 218 -6.12 -10.97 -14.10
CA GLU A 218 -5.87 -12.33 -13.61
C GLU A 218 -4.75 -13.02 -14.42
N THR A 219 -3.84 -13.66 -13.71
CA THR A 219 -2.78 -14.53 -14.25
C THR A 219 -2.63 -15.77 -13.35
N THR A 220 -1.63 -16.62 -13.61
CA THR A 220 -1.33 -17.78 -12.75
C THR A 220 0.13 -17.85 -12.36
N ASP A 221 0.40 -18.35 -11.15
CA ASP A 221 1.74 -18.71 -10.70
C ASP A 221 2.31 -19.93 -11.49
N PRO A 222 3.60 -20.29 -11.30
CA PRO A 222 4.21 -21.45 -11.96
C PRO A 222 3.62 -22.83 -11.57
N LEU A 223 2.67 -22.89 -10.64
CA LEU A 223 1.95 -24.10 -10.21
C LEU A 223 0.50 -24.14 -10.73
N GLY A 224 0.00 -23.04 -11.30
CA GLY A 224 -1.37 -22.88 -11.80
C GLY A 224 -2.35 -22.24 -10.80
N ASN A 225 -1.88 -21.70 -9.67
CA ASN A 225 -2.71 -20.94 -8.73
C ASN A 225 -3.01 -19.55 -9.31
N PRO A 226 -4.23 -19.01 -9.14
CA PRO A 226 -4.56 -17.67 -9.64
C PRO A 226 -3.80 -16.57 -8.88
N ILE A 227 -3.40 -15.53 -9.60
CA ILE A 227 -2.82 -14.28 -9.09
C ILE A 227 -3.63 -13.11 -9.67
N GLN A 228 -4.08 -12.20 -8.82
CA GLN A 228 -4.47 -10.86 -9.26
C GLN A 228 -3.20 -10.00 -9.39
N GLN A 229 -2.84 -9.60 -10.61
CA GLN A 229 -1.83 -8.57 -10.82
C GLN A 229 -2.54 -7.22 -10.82
N ARG A 230 -2.38 -6.45 -9.74
CA ARG A 230 -3.02 -5.15 -9.53
C ARG A 230 -2.18 -4.02 -10.12
N PHE A 231 -2.84 -2.89 -10.39
CA PHE A 231 -2.23 -1.66 -10.92
C PHE A 231 -2.62 -0.44 -10.09
N LYS A 232 -1.74 0.56 -10.11
CA LYS A 232 -1.93 1.88 -9.48
C LYS A 232 -1.42 2.94 -10.45
N TYR A 233 -2.06 4.11 -10.47
CA TYR A 233 -1.70 5.19 -11.38
C TYR A 233 -1.67 6.55 -10.69
N THR A 234 -0.93 7.47 -11.30
CA THR A 234 -1.08 8.91 -11.07
C THR A 234 -1.40 9.55 -12.40
N ALA A 235 -2.46 10.37 -12.47
CA ALA A 235 -2.74 11.19 -13.64
C ALA A 235 -2.69 12.69 -13.28
N PHE A 236 -1.93 13.44 -14.05
CA PHE A 236 -1.93 14.90 -14.01
C PHE A 236 -3.00 15.38 -14.99
N ALA A 237 -4.15 15.80 -14.48
CA ALA A 237 -5.31 16.15 -15.29
C ALA A 237 -5.31 17.63 -15.68
N VAL A 238 -5.58 17.91 -16.95
CA VAL A 238 -5.80 19.26 -17.45
C VAL A 238 -7.31 19.46 -17.63
N SER A 239 -7.89 20.45 -16.94
CA SER A 239 -9.31 20.77 -17.11
C SER A 239 -9.58 21.59 -18.36
N ASP A 240 -10.84 21.58 -18.80
CA ASP A 240 -11.27 22.34 -19.98
C ASP A 240 -11.09 23.86 -19.78
N GLU A 241 -11.08 24.36 -18.53
CA GLU A 241 -10.73 25.76 -18.20
C GLU A 241 -9.22 26.03 -18.36
N THR A 242 -8.35 25.15 -17.85
CA THR A 242 -6.89 25.24 -18.07
C THR A 242 -6.58 25.20 -19.57
N TYR A 243 -7.16 24.27 -20.34
CA TYR A 243 -7.02 24.23 -21.80
C TYR A 243 -7.49 25.53 -22.46
N ALA A 244 -8.66 26.05 -22.07
CA ALA A 244 -9.20 27.28 -22.63
C ALA A 244 -8.31 28.51 -22.35
N SER A 245 -7.64 28.56 -21.19
CA SER A 245 -6.66 29.61 -20.86
C SER A 245 -5.44 29.59 -21.79
N GLU A 246 -5.05 28.40 -22.21
CA GLU A 246 -3.98 28.09 -23.17
C GLU A 246 -4.43 28.23 -24.64
N GLY A 247 -5.66 28.68 -24.90
CA GLY A 247 -6.22 28.81 -26.25
C GLY A 247 -6.54 27.49 -26.94
N ILE A 248 -6.70 26.41 -26.16
CA ILE A 248 -7.06 25.07 -26.62
C ILE A 248 -8.55 24.85 -26.36
N HIS A 249 -9.32 24.50 -27.40
CA HIS A 249 -10.77 24.23 -27.29
C HIS A 249 -11.19 22.93 -27.98
N SER A 250 -10.25 22.19 -28.57
CA SER A 250 -10.50 20.98 -29.34
C SER A 250 -9.23 20.14 -29.50
N LEU A 251 -9.41 18.88 -29.90
CA LEU A 251 -8.35 17.99 -30.37
C LEU A 251 -7.44 18.65 -31.46
N GLN A 252 -8.01 19.46 -32.35
CA GLN A 252 -7.23 20.08 -33.43
C GLN A 252 -6.24 21.12 -32.91
N ASP A 253 -6.61 21.90 -31.89
CA ASP A 253 -5.73 22.91 -31.30
C ASP A 253 -4.51 22.25 -30.62
N ILE A 254 -4.71 21.07 -30.02
CA ILE A 254 -3.64 20.25 -29.44
C ILE A 254 -2.74 19.65 -30.53
N LEU A 255 -3.32 19.10 -31.60
CA LEU A 255 -2.55 18.59 -32.75
C LEU A 255 -1.71 19.70 -33.39
N ASP A 256 -2.27 20.91 -33.55
CA ASP A 256 -1.58 22.07 -34.11
C ASP A 256 -0.43 22.51 -33.19
N LYS A 257 -0.63 22.59 -31.86
CA LYS A 257 0.47 22.86 -30.90
C LYS A 257 1.56 21.79 -30.91
N LEU A 258 1.20 20.51 -30.99
CA LEU A 258 2.14 19.38 -31.01
C LEU A 258 2.78 19.15 -32.39
N SER A 259 2.40 19.89 -33.43
CA SER A 259 2.76 19.60 -34.84
C SER A 259 2.40 18.16 -35.28
N GLY A 260 1.37 17.57 -34.66
CA GLY A 260 0.87 16.23 -34.95
C GLY A 260 0.05 16.18 -36.25
N THR A 261 -0.20 14.97 -36.76
CA THR A 261 -1.08 14.79 -37.93
C THR A 261 -2.11 13.69 -37.66
N ALA A 262 -3.34 13.90 -38.12
CA ALA A 262 -4.43 12.94 -37.93
C ALA A 262 -4.07 11.57 -38.52
N SER A 263 -3.84 10.60 -37.63
CA SER A 263 -3.28 9.29 -37.94
C SER A 263 -3.61 8.30 -36.80
N ASP A 264 -2.84 7.22 -36.64
CA ASP A 264 -3.03 6.28 -35.54
C ASP A 264 -2.51 6.89 -34.22
N TYR A 265 -3.42 7.38 -33.39
CA TYR A 265 -3.12 7.95 -32.08
C TYR A 265 -2.77 6.91 -31.00
N THR A 266 -2.95 5.60 -31.26
CA THR A 266 -2.55 4.52 -30.34
C THR A 266 -1.07 4.13 -30.50
N ASN A 267 -0.42 4.62 -31.57
CA ASN A 267 1.02 4.49 -31.77
C ASN A 267 1.79 5.32 -30.73
N THR A 268 2.62 4.68 -29.91
CA THR A 268 3.40 5.33 -28.84
C THR A 268 4.43 6.35 -29.32
N SER A 269 4.78 6.33 -30.62
CA SER A 269 5.63 7.35 -31.26
C SER A 269 4.83 8.51 -31.87
N HIS A 270 3.51 8.58 -31.68
CA HIS A 270 2.71 9.72 -32.13
C HIS A 270 2.74 10.85 -31.08
N PRO A 271 2.92 12.14 -31.46
CA PRO A 271 3.03 13.24 -30.49
C PRO A 271 1.85 13.35 -29.52
N LEU A 272 0.61 13.08 -29.97
CA LEU A 272 -0.56 13.05 -29.08
C LEU A 272 -0.52 11.89 -28.08
N ASN A 273 0.02 10.74 -28.48
CA ASN A 273 0.16 9.59 -27.60
C ASN A 273 1.21 9.88 -26.53
N GLN A 274 2.41 10.35 -26.94
CA GLN A 274 3.45 10.80 -26.02
C GLN A 274 2.93 11.90 -25.08
N TYR A 275 2.13 12.84 -25.58
CA TYR A 275 1.50 13.88 -24.76
C TYR A 275 0.62 13.29 -23.65
N VAL A 276 -0.35 12.42 -23.97
CA VAL A 276 -1.21 11.80 -22.94
C VAL A 276 -0.40 10.87 -22.01
N ALA A 277 0.52 10.09 -22.56
CA ALA A 277 1.37 9.18 -21.80
C ALA A 277 2.29 9.94 -20.82
N TYR A 278 2.70 11.16 -21.16
CA TYR A 278 3.46 12.05 -20.30
C TYR A 278 2.65 12.53 -19.08
N HIS A 279 1.32 12.57 -19.17
CA HIS A 279 0.45 12.94 -18.06
C HIS A 279 0.19 11.79 -17.07
N ILE A 280 0.74 10.59 -17.29
CA ILE A 280 0.43 9.39 -16.50
C ILE A 280 1.72 8.77 -15.94
N LEU A 281 1.68 8.33 -14.68
CA LEU A 281 2.66 7.45 -14.05
C LEU A 281 2.01 6.08 -13.78
N GLU A 282 2.74 4.97 -13.95
CA GLU A 282 2.27 3.61 -13.59
C GLU A 282 2.38 3.30 -12.08
N GLN A 283 2.37 4.34 -11.24
CA GLN A 283 2.46 4.28 -9.78
C GLN A 283 1.60 5.36 -9.16
N GLN A 284 1.07 5.12 -7.96
CA GLN A 284 0.37 6.14 -7.18
C GLN A 284 1.39 7.02 -6.47
N ARG A 285 1.28 8.33 -6.66
CA ARG A 285 2.06 9.36 -5.99
C ARG A 285 1.11 10.43 -5.50
N THR A 286 0.81 10.40 -4.20
CA THR A 286 0.14 11.51 -3.53
C THR A 286 1.02 12.76 -3.60
N TYR A 287 0.45 13.94 -3.31
CA TYR A 287 1.20 15.18 -3.24
C TYR A 287 2.34 15.12 -2.19
N ALA A 288 2.21 14.28 -1.16
CA ALA A 288 3.32 14.01 -0.24
C ALA A 288 4.45 13.21 -0.90
N ASP A 289 4.10 12.14 -1.63
CA ASP A 289 5.09 11.31 -2.35
C ASP A 289 5.82 12.08 -3.47
N LEU A 290 5.13 13.01 -4.13
CA LEU A 290 5.74 13.93 -5.09
C LEU A 290 6.74 14.89 -4.43
N GLY A 291 6.66 15.09 -3.11
CA GLY A 291 7.59 15.91 -2.31
C GLY A 291 8.62 15.10 -1.52
N SER A 292 8.65 13.77 -1.65
CA SER A 292 9.58 12.88 -0.92
C SER A 292 10.97 12.86 -1.55
N PHE A 293 11.65 14.01 -1.57
CA PHE A 293 13.00 14.16 -2.12
C PHE A 293 14.08 13.48 -1.24
N PRO A 294 15.24 13.11 -1.82
CA PRO A 294 16.43 12.70 -1.06
C PRO A 294 16.92 13.80 -0.09
N GLU A 295 17.62 13.43 0.99
CA GLU A 295 18.05 14.38 2.03
C GLU A 295 18.93 15.51 1.45
N GLY A 296 18.47 16.76 1.59
CA GLY A 296 19.16 17.95 1.09
C GLY A 296 18.96 18.24 -0.40
N VAL A 297 18.12 17.46 -1.09
CA VAL A 297 17.70 17.67 -2.48
C VAL A 297 16.27 18.22 -2.49
N PHE A 298 15.97 19.09 -3.47
CA PHE A 298 14.65 19.76 -3.61
C PHE A 298 14.07 19.62 -5.03
N LYS A 299 14.65 18.74 -5.86
CA LYS A 299 14.16 18.42 -7.21
C LYS A 299 14.52 16.99 -7.63
N MET A 300 13.59 16.31 -8.31
CA MET A 300 13.78 14.96 -8.84
C MET A 300 13.01 14.78 -10.15
N ASN A 301 13.43 13.82 -10.97
CA ASN A 301 12.75 13.44 -12.21
C ASN A 301 11.94 12.15 -11.99
N LEU A 302 10.68 12.14 -12.44
CA LEU A 302 9.74 11.02 -12.37
C LEU A 302 9.49 10.41 -13.76
N GLN A 303 9.46 9.08 -13.84
CA GLN A 303 9.17 8.35 -15.07
C GLN A 303 7.68 8.37 -15.41
N THR A 304 7.37 8.84 -16.61
CA THR A 304 6.02 8.83 -17.17
C THR A 304 5.77 7.59 -18.04
N MET A 305 4.54 7.40 -18.52
CA MET A 305 4.24 6.37 -19.54
C MET A 305 4.79 6.73 -20.93
N ALA A 306 5.17 7.99 -21.17
CA ALA A 306 5.86 8.38 -22.39
C ALA A 306 7.32 7.90 -22.30
N ALA A 307 7.68 6.93 -23.15
CA ALA A 307 8.98 6.27 -23.09
C ALA A 307 10.14 7.28 -23.16
N ASN A 308 10.99 7.27 -22.13
CA ASN A 308 12.13 8.16 -21.91
C ASN A 308 11.81 9.66 -21.68
N GLU A 309 10.54 10.03 -21.56
CA GLU A 309 10.12 11.39 -21.19
C GLU A 309 9.82 11.47 -19.68
N LEU A 310 10.32 12.53 -19.05
CA LEU A 310 10.40 12.68 -17.60
C LEU A 310 9.70 13.95 -17.12
N ILE A 311 8.90 13.86 -16.06
CA ILE A 311 8.41 15.04 -15.34
C ILE A 311 9.44 15.41 -14.28
N LYS A 312 9.87 16.67 -14.21
CA LYS A 312 10.65 17.16 -13.06
C LYS A 312 9.68 17.65 -11.99
N VAL A 313 9.78 17.17 -10.76
CA VAL A 313 9.15 17.81 -9.60
C VAL A 313 10.20 18.67 -8.89
N SER A 314 9.83 19.83 -8.37
CA SER A 314 10.71 20.71 -7.61
C SER A 314 9.95 21.44 -6.51
N GLU A 315 10.54 21.56 -5.31
CA GLU A 315 9.99 22.35 -4.21
C GLU A 315 10.51 23.79 -4.26
N SER A 316 9.60 24.76 -4.12
CA SER A 316 9.96 26.18 -4.02
C SER A 316 9.02 26.94 -3.10
N GLY A 317 9.59 27.67 -2.13
CA GLY A 317 8.82 28.48 -1.18
C GLY A 317 8.02 27.66 -0.16
N SER A 318 6.85 27.18 -0.56
CA SER A 318 5.92 26.40 0.28
C SER A 318 5.05 25.43 -0.54
N GLY A 319 5.52 24.99 -1.71
CA GLY A 319 4.76 24.14 -2.61
C GLY A 319 5.65 23.42 -3.62
N LEU A 320 5.07 22.38 -4.24
CA LEU A 320 5.66 21.61 -5.32
C LEU A 320 5.24 22.20 -6.66
N PHE A 321 6.13 22.12 -7.63
CA PHE A 321 5.90 22.53 -9.01
C PHE A 321 6.38 21.43 -9.95
N LEU A 322 5.68 21.27 -11.07
CA LEU A 322 6.12 20.41 -12.17
C LEU A 322 6.89 21.25 -13.20
N ASN A 323 7.94 20.66 -13.77
CA ASN A 323 8.68 21.15 -14.93
C ASN A 323 9.24 22.59 -14.80
N GLU A 324 9.67 23.01 -13.60
CA GLU A 324 10.30 24.33 -13.40
C GLU A 324 11.53 24.50 -14.30
N ASN A 325 11.46 25.44 -15.22
CA ASN A 325 12.61 25.87 -16.02
C ASN A 325 13.42 26.90 -15.23
N GLU A 326 14.63 26.53 -14.79
CA GLU A 326 15.45 27.43 -13.96
C GLU A 326 15.79 28.77 -14.64
N GLY A 327 15.83 28.81 -15.97
CA GLY A 327 16.21 29.98 -16.76
C GLY A 327 15.05 30.94 -17.07
N THR A 328 13.85 30.42 -17.35
CA THR A 328 12.66 31.27 -17.63
C THR A 328 11.79 31.52 -16.40
N LYS A 329 11.88 30.66 -15.38
CA LYS A 329 10.98 30.59 -14.22
C LYS A 329 9.52 30.33 -14.57
N GLU A 330 9.29 29.72 -15.73
CA GLU A 330 8.06 29.01 -16.06
C GLU A 330 8.04 27.68 -15.29
N ALA A 331 6.91 27.36 -14.70
CA ALA A 331 6.65 26.12 -13.97
C ALA A 331 5.15 25.86 -13.98
N ILE A 332 4.75 24.63 -13.67
CA ILE A 332 3.35 24.21 -13.62
C ILE A 332 2.97 23.97 -12.16
N SER A 333 1.90 24.61 -11.71
CA SER A 333 1.35 24.49 -10.35
C SER A 333 0.24 23.45 -10.30
N PHE A 334 -0.06 22.99 -9.09
CA PHE A 334 -1.24 22.15 -8.83
C PHE A 334 -2.45 23.03 -8.46
N VAL A 335 -3.61 22.73 -9.06
CA VAL A 335 -4.89 23.41 -8.78
C VAL A 335 -5.69 22.63 -7.73
N GLU A 336 -5.74 21.31 -7.87
CA GLU A 336 -6.42 20.37 -6.98
C GLU A 336 -5.54 19.12 -6.82
N ILE A 337 -5.43 18.56 -5.61
CA ILE A 337 -4.46 17.50 -5.29
C ILE A 337 -5.12 16.34 -4.55
N ASN A 338 -4.55 15.14 -4.69
CA ASN A 338 -4.99 13.92 -4.01
C ASN A 338 -6.46 13.52 -4.29
N ILE A 339 -6.95 13.75 -5.52
CA ILE A 339 -8.29 13.30 -5.93
C ILE A 339 -8.27 11.77 -6.04
N ALA A 340 -8.83 11.09 -5.04
CA ALA A 340 -8.64 9.66 -4.84
C ALA A 340 -9.50 8.80 -5.80
N CYS A 341 -8.89 7.71 -6.29
CA CYS A 341 -9.49 6.76 -7.24
C CYS A 341 -9.20 5.31 -6.80
N LYS A 342 -10.08 4.36 -7.17
CA LYS A 342 -9.98 2.91 -6.85
C LYS A 342 -8.65 2.27 -7.30
N ASN A 343 -8.02 2.80 -8.35
CA ASN A 343 -6.74 2.36 -8.90
C ASN A 343 -5.70 3.50 -8.99
N GLY A 344 -5.76 4.51 -8.13
CA GLY A 344 -4.74 5.56 -8.12
C GLY A 344 -5.19 6.93 -7.61
N VAL A 345 -4.57 7.97 -8.16
CA VAL A 345 -4.80 9.37 -7.77
C VAL A 345 -4.76 10.31 -8.98
N ILE A 346 -5.56 11.37 -8.94
CA ILE A 346 -5.50 12.49 -9.88
C ILE A 346 -5.02 13.75 -9.14
N HIS A 347 -4.19 14.55 -9.82
CA HIS A 347 -3.94 15.94 -9.45
C HIS A 347 -4.25 16.81 -10.66
N GLU A 348 -4.95 17.93 -10.47
CA GLU A 348 -5.19 18.92 -11.53
C GLU A 348 -3.99 19.89 -11.63
N VAL A 349 -3.61 20.23 -12.86
CA VAL A 349 -2.52 21.17 -13.17
C VAL A 349 -3.01 22.47 -13.80
N ASP A 350 -2.29 23.56 -13.57
CA ASP A 350 -2.61 24.92 -14.06
C ASP A 350 -2.14 25.21 -15.48
N ASN A 351 -1.59 24.22 -16.18
CA ASN A 351 -1.10 24.35 -17.56
C ASN A 351 -1.42 23.10 -18.40
N TRP A 352 -1.36 23.22 -19.73
CA TRP A 352 -1.56 22.11 -20.65
C TRP A 352 -0.43 21.07 -20.68
N MET A 353 0.65 21.27 -19.90
CA MET A 353 1.76 20.33 -19.66
C MET A 353 2.34 19.65 -20.91
N PRO A 354 3.03 20.40 -21.81
CA PRO A 354 3.84 19.80 -22.86
C PRO A 354 5.01 18.97 -22.30
N LEU A 355 5.57 18.10 -23.14
CA LEU A 355 6.79 17.35 -22.84
C LEU A 355 7.92 18.32 -22.45
N PHE A 356 8.55 18.05 -21.31
CA PHE A 356 9.69 18.81 -20.79
C PHE A 356 10.96 17.97 -20.84
N LEU A 357 12.07 18.59 -21.22
CA LEU A 357 13.40 17.97 -21.19
C LEU A 357 14.11 18.38 -19.89
N PRO A 358 14.13 17.54 -18.84
CA PRO A 358 14.79 17.90 -17.60
C PRO A 358 16.31 17.84 -17.69
N GLU A 359 16.91 18.55 -16.75
CA GLU A 359 18.32 18.44 -16.39
C GLU A 359 18.64 17.13 -15.65
N GLN A 360 19.93 16.85 -15.47
CA GLN A 360 20.39 15.76 -14.61
C GLN A 360 20.10 16.10 -13.14
N THR A 361 19.31 15.27 -12.46
CA THR A 361 19.15 15.30 -11.00
C THR A 361 19.97 14.18 -10.37
N GLN A 362 20.08 14.17 -9.04
CA GLN A 362 20.36 12.91 -8.35
C GLN A 362 19.24 11.91 -8.68
N VAL A 363 19.58 10.64 -8.86
CA VAL A 363 18.61 9.55 -9.00
C VAL A 363 18.86 8.54 -7.88
N ILE A 364 17.82 8.24 -7.11
CA ILE A 364 17.80 7.16 -6.14
C ILE A 364 16.98 6.03 -6.75
N TRP A 365 17.65 5.01 -7.29
CA TRP A 365 17.00 3.82 -7.82
C TRP A 365 16.82 2.81 -6.68
N GLU A 366 15.70 2.94 -5.96
CA GLU A 366 15.27 2.01 -4.91
C GLU A 366 14.79 0.70 -5.54
N PHE A 367 15.33 -0.43 -5.08
CA PHE A 367 15.04 -1.74 -5.71
C PHE A 367 13.64 -2.26 -5.41
N THR A 368 12.94 -1.65 -4.45
CA THR A 368 11.53 -1.89 -4.11
C THR A 368 10.56 -0.93 -4.77
N ASP A 369 11.03 0.13 -5.45
CA ASP A 369 10.15 1.13 -6.06
C ASP A 369 9.79 0.79 -7.52
N TYR A 370 8.78 -0.08 -7.68
CA TYR A 370 8.23 -0.49 -8.97
C TYR A 370 6.69 -0.60 -8.94
N PRO A 371 6.00 -0.34 -10.07
CA PRO A 371 4.53 -0.49 -10.23
C PRO A 371 3.95 -1.76 -9.62
N ASP A 372 4.57 -2.88 -9.97
CA ASP A 372 4.14 -4.23 -9.63
C ASP A 372 4.47 -4.63 -8.18
N ILE A 373 5.46 -3.98 -7.55
CA ILE A 373 5.69 -4.10 -6.10
C ILE A 373 4.67 -3.27 -5.33
N GLU A 374 4.52 -1.99 -5.66
CA GLU A 374 3.63 -1.04 -4.97
C GLU A 374 2.17 -1.47 -4.98
N ALA A 375 1.69 -2.02 -6.10
CA ALA A 375 0.30 -2.43 -6.23
C ALA A 375 -0.02 -3.79 -5.59
N ASN A 376 0.98 -4.66 -5.36
CA ASN A 376 0.79 -6.07 -4.96
C ASN A 376 1.47 -6.46 -3.63
N VAL A 377 1.94 -5.48 -2.85
CA VAL A 377 2.45 -5.62 -1.48
C VAL A 377 1.50 -4.91 -0.51
N SER A 378 0.84 -5.66 0.38
CA SER A 378 -0.13 -5.07 1.34
C SER A 378 0.50 -4.08 2.33
N GLN A 379 1.76 -4.30 2.71
CA GLN A 379 2.51 -3.47 3.67
C GLN A 379 3.58 -2.59 3.00
N TYR A 380 3.33 -2.13 1.77
CA TYR A 380 4.29 -1.36 0.98
C TYR A 380 4.69 -0.05 1.70
N ARG A 381 5.98 0.15 1.94
CA ARG A 381 6.60 1.30 2.65
C ARG A 381 5.99 1.69 4.01
N ASN A 382 5.09 0.87 4.58
CA ASN A 382 4.40 1.10 5.85
C ASN A 382 5.40 1.29 7.01
N SER A 383 5.48 2.53 7.52
CA SER A 383 6.41 2.94 8.57
C SER A 383 6.02 2.47 9.97
N ASN A 384 4.81 1.96 10.21
CA ASN A 384 4.24 1.73 11.55
C ASN A 384 3.87 0.25 11.84
N LEU A 385 4.54 -0.71 11.19
CA LEU A 385 4.28 -2.13 11.42
C LEU A 385 4.55 -2.57 12.88
N GLY A 386 3.69 -3.43 13.44
CA GLY A 386 3.95 -4.09 14.74
C GLY A 386 4.96 -5.25 14.66
N SER A 387 5.06 -5.88 13.49
CA SER A 387 5.86 -7.08 13.18
C SER A 387 6.61 -6.93 11.85
N GLN A 388 7.64 -7.75 11.61
CA GLN A 388 8.38 -7.68 10.34
C GLN A 388 7.59 -8.39 9.22
N TYR A 389 7.26 -7.65 8.16
CA TYR A 389 6.55 -8.19 7.00
C TYR A 389 7.52 -8.77 5.97
N ASN A 390 7.10 -9.82 5.28
CA ASN A 390 7.81 -10.40 4.15
C ASN A 390 6.80 -10.85 3.08
N LYS A 391 6.96 -10.41 1.82
CA LYS A 391 6.31 -11.04 0.65
C LYS A 391 7.39 -11.71 -0.19
N VAL A 392 7.21 -12.99 -0.48
CA VAL A 392 8.00 -13.71 -1.48
C VAL A 392 7.39 -13.45 -2.85
N PHE A 393 8.22 -13.23 -3.86
CA PHE A 393 7.77 -13.13 -5.25
C PHE A 393 8.10 -14.42 -6.04
N THR A 394 7.15 -14.82 -6.87
CA THR A 394 7.33 -15.68 -8.02
C THR A 394 7.80 -14.86 -9.24
N ALA A 395 8.45 -15.51 -10.21
CA ALA A 395 8.99 -14.82 -11.39
C ALA A 395 7.92 -14.34 -12.40
N SER A 396 6.64 -14.54 -12.11
CA SER A 396 5.49 -14.10 -12.93
C SER A 396 4.73 -12.90 -12.35
N GLU A 397 5.09 -12.43 -11.15
CA GLU A 397 4.49 -11.24 -10.50
C GLU A 397 5.22 -9.93 -10.85
N LEU A 398 6.39 -10.00 -11.48
CA LEU A 398 7.29 -8.87 -11.69
C LEU A 398 7.73 -8.77 -13.15
N THR A 399 7.66 -7.55 -13.68
CA THR A 399 7.94 -7.21 -15.10
C THR A 399 9.30 -6.53 -15.27
N ASN A 400 9.71 -5.72 -14.31
CA ASN A 400 10.98 -4.98 -14.32
C ASN A 400 12.12 -5.68 -13.57
N ILE A 401 11.86 -6.85 -12.97
CA ILE A 401 12.83 -7.64 -12.19
C ILE A 401 12.76 -9.10 -12.65
N SER A 402 13.91 -9.68 -13.01
CA SER A 402 14.03 -11.11 -13.35
C SER A 402 15.24 -11.74 -12.69
N TRP A 403 15.24 -13.07 -12.52
CA TRP A 403 16.35 -13.77 -11.87
C TRP A 403 16.52 -15.21 -12.33
N SER A 404 17.70 -15.77 -12.10
CA SER A 404 18.00 -17.19 -12.27
C SER A 404 18.75 -17.72 -11.05
N ALA A 405 18.11 -18.66 -10.33
CA ALA A 405 18.67 -19.27 -9.13
C ALA A 405 19.50 -20.52 -9.43
N ARG A 406 20.36 -20.91 -8.50
CA ARG A 406 21.23 -22.09 -8.58
C ARG A 406 21.15 -22.89 -7.26
N PRO A 407 20.47 -24.06 -7.23
CA PRO A 407 19.78 -24.73 -8.34
C PRO A 407 18.50 -24.03 -8.80
N GLU A 408 18.08 -24.31 -10.03
CA GLU A 408 16.96 -23.63 -10.71
C GLU A 408 15.59 -23.87 -10.05
N TYR A 409 15.42 -24.99 -9.33
CA TYR A 409 14.20 -25.30 -8.60
C TYR A 409 14.08 -24.61 -7.23
N LYS A 410 15.03 -23.74 -6.86
CA LYS A 410 15.01 -23.05 -5.56
C LYS A 410 13.76 -22.17 -5.45
N GLN A 411 13.03 -22.34 -4.35
CA GLN A 411 11.90 -21.50 -3.96
C GLN A 411 12.35 -20.34 -3.06
N ASN A 412 11.48 -19.35 -2.85
CA ASN A 412 11.72 -18.19 -1.98
C ASN A 412 13.00 -17.40 -2.36
N VAL A 413 13.25 -17.25 -3.67
CA VAL A 413 14.50 -16.66 -4.18
C VAL A 413 14.55 -15.15 -3.94
N LEU A 414 13.44 -14.44 -4.19
CA LEU A 414 13.31 -13.00 -3.99
C LEU A 414 12.24 -12.72 -2.91
N THR A 415 12.54 -11.82 -1.99
CA THR A 415 11.66 -11.43 -0.90
C THR A 415 11.69 -9.91 -0.71
N TYR A 416 10.54 -9.26 -0.82
CA TYR A 416 10.29 -7.93 -0.28
C TYR A 416 10.21 -8.00 1.25
N ARG A 417 10.87 -7.09 1.96
CA ARG A 417 10.86 -7.03 3.42
C ARG A 417 10.68 -5.61 3.94
N ASN A 418 9.57 -5.34 4.61
CA ASN A 418 9.37 -4.13 5.40
C ASN A 418 9.61 -4.42 6.90
N ASN A 419 10.21 -3.46 7.61
CA ASN A 419 10.80 -3.62 8.93
C ASN A 419 10.17 -2.64 9.93
N ARG A 420 9.35 -3.17 10.85
CA ARG A 420 8.77 -2.44 12.00
C ARG A 420 9.72 -1.42 12.64
N PRO A 421 9.25 -0.28 13.19
CA PRO A 421 10.09 0.76 13.79
C PRO A 421 11.22 0.27 14.70
N ALA A 422 10.93 -0.72 15.55
CA ALA A 422 11.92 -1.31 16.47
C ALA A 422 13.12 -1.97 15.77
N GLU A 423 13.01 -2.32 14.49
CA GLU A 423 14.07 -2.89 13.65
C GLU A 423 14.49 -1.92 12.53
N GLY A 424 13.56 -1.21 11.89
CA GLY A 424 13.84 -0.18 10.87
C GLY A 424 14.75 0.94 11.40
N ASN A 425 14.51 1.41 12.63
CA ASN A 425 15.37 2.39 13.31
C ASN A 425 16.78 1.87 13.63
N TRP A 426 17.05 0.57 13.46
CA TRP A 426 18.42 0.05 13.51
C TRP A 426 19.12 0.07 12.16
N TYR A 427 18.40 -0.10 11.05
CA TYR A 427 19.00 -0.19 9.72
C TYR A 427 19.08 1.15 9.01
N ASN A 428 18.23 2.14 9.32
CA ASN A 428 18.17 3.42 8.61
C ASN A 428 18.03 3.21 7.09
N LEU A 429 17.05 2.38 6.73
CA LEU A 429 16.63 2.07 5.37
C LEU A 429 15.95 3.28 4.73
N LEU A 430 16.04 3.39 3.41
CA LEU A 430 15.08 4.19 2.66
C LEU A 430 13.70 3.52 2.78
N ASN A 431 12.65 4.32 3.04
CA ASN A 431 11.25 3.89 3.04
C ASN A 431 10.91 2.61 3.87
N HIS A 432 11.72 2.30 4.89
CA HIS A 432 11.58 1.18 5.85
C HIS A 432 11.72 -0.25 5.29
N ASP A 433 11.81 -0.43 3.98
CA ASP A 433 11.86 -1.73 3.32
C ASP A 433 13.19 -2.01 2.59
N HIS A 434 13.29 -3.16 1.91
CA HIS A 434 14.40 -3.56 1.03
C HIS A 434 14.08 -4.88 0.33
N LEU A 435 14.85 -5.23 -0.70
CA LEU A 435 14.85 -6.57 -1.30
C LEU A 435 15.92 -7.49 -0.69
N ARG A 436 15.57 -8.78 -0.64
CA ARG A 436 16.42 -9.88 -0.19
C ARG A 436 16.43 -10.97 -1.25
N ALA A 437 17.61 -11.33 -1.76
CA ALA A 437 17.79 -12.34 -2.79
C ALA A 437 18.73 -13.47 -2.32
N GLU A 438 18.30 -14.73 -2.46
CA GLU A 438 19.14 -15.90 -2.18
C GLU A 438 19.39 -16.76 -3.42
N LEU A 439 20.13 -16.19 -4.37
CA LEU A 439 20.31 -16.72 -5.73
C LEU A 439 21.09 -18.03 -5.83
N GLY A 440 21.88 -18.40 -4.83
CA GLY A 440 22.81 -19.54 -4.90
C GLY A 440 24.06 -19.25 -5.75
N GLU A 441 24.99 -20.19 -5.80
CA GLU A 441 26.31 -19.99 -6.41
C GLU A 441 26.20 -19.79 -7.93
N SER A 442 26.70 -18.67 -8.46
CA SER A 442 26.55 -18.24 -9.86
C SER A 442 25.10 -17.99 -10.32
N GLY A 443 24.15 -17.81 -9.40
CA GLY A 443 22.82 -17.26 -9.71
C GLY A 443 22.86 -15.74 -9.88
N TRP A 444 21.89 -15.15 -10.57
CA TRP A 444 21.84 -13.70 -10.84
C TRP A 444 20.42 -13.14 -10.69
N ILE A 445 20.33 -11.85 -10.36
CA ILE A 445 19.12 -11.02 -10.45
C ILE A 445 19.40 -9.83 -11.37
N GLU A 446 18.41 -9.40 -12.12
CA GLU A 446 18.48 -8.33 -13.11
C GLU A 446 17.30 -7.39 -12.94
N PHE A 447 17.59 -6.09 -12.94
CA PHE A 447 16.65 -5.01 -12.71
C PHE A 447 16.70 -4.04 -13.89
N LYS A 448 15.52 -3.59 -14.33
CA LYS A 448 15.38 -2.48 -15.28
C LYS A 448 15.33 -1.15 -14.52
N SER A 449 16.16 -0.17 -14.89
CA SER A 449 16.18 1.13 -14.21
C SER A 449 14.98 2.00 -14.57
N PRO A 450 14.65 3.02 -13.75
CA PRO A 450 13.92 4.16 -14.27
C PRO A 450 14.71 4.85 -15.40
N THR A 451 14.06 5.65 -16.23
CA THR A 451 14.77 6.47 -17.22
C THR A 451 15.75 7.43 -16.54
N ILE A 452 17.03 7.36 -16.90
CA ILE A 452 18.09 8.27 -16.43
C ILE A 452 18.40 9.29 -17.53
N VAL A 453 18.53 10.57 -17.16
CA VAL A 453 18.92 11.64 -18.10
C VAL A 453 20.38 11.44 -18.53
N LYS A 454 20.67 11.54 -19.84
CA LYS A 454 22.03 11.43 -20.36
C LYS A 454 23.01 12.33 -19.61
N GLY A 455 24.14 11.78 -19.21
CA GLY A 455 25.02 12.43 -18.25
C GLY A 455 26.06 11.52 -17.65
N LYS A 456 26.85 12.11 -16.76
CA LYS A 456 27.96 11.44 -16.08
C LYS A 456 27.61 11.30 -14.61
N TYR A 457 27.65 10.08 -14.10
CA TYR A 457 27.16 9.77 -12.77
C TYR A 457 28.16 8.96 -11.96
N ARG A 458 28.35 9.34 -10.70
CA ARG A 458 29.01 8.52 -9.68
C ARG A 458 27.98 7.55 -9.11
N LEU A 459 28.30 6.26 -9.09
CA LEU A 459 27.39 5.23 -8.61
C LEU A 459 27.77 4.78 -7.20
N SER A 460 26.78 4.73 -6.31
CA SER A 460 26.91 4.24 -4.94
C SER A 460 25.80 3.23 -4.62
N PHE A 461 26.16 1.98 -4.38
CA PHE A 461 25.21 0.94 -3.94
C PHE A 461 25.03 0.99 -2.43
N VAL A 462 23.79 0.86 -1.97
CA VAL A 462 23.39 0.94 -0.56
C VAL A 462 22.61 -0.31 -0.16
N TRP A 463 22.89 -0.84 1.04
CA TRP A 463 22.23 -2.07 1.55
C TRP A 463 22.21 -2.18 3.09
N PRO A 464 21.13 -2.76 3.66
CA PRO A 464 21.11 -3.14 5.06
C PRO A 464 21.98 -4.39 5.29
N SER A 465 22.73 -4.41 6.39
CA SER A 465 23.43 -5.61 6.84
C SER A 465 23.58 -5.61 8.36
N PRO A 466 23.18 -6.67 9.10
CA PRO A 466 23.25 -6.68 10.56
C PRO A 466 24.68 -6.45 11.07
N LYS A 467 24.83 -5.79 12.22
CA LYS A 467 26.14 -5.64 12.91
C LYS A 467 26.81 -7.02 13.04
N HIS A 468 28.08 -7.12 12.63
CA HIS A 468 28.88 -8.35 12.69
C HIS A 468 28.30 -9.55 11.91
N ALA A 469 27.47 -9.30 10.89
CA ALA A 469 26.96 -10.34 9.99
C ALA A 469 28.06 -10.97 9.14
N ASN A 470 28.18 -12.29 9.22
CA ASN A 470 29.17 -13.12 8.53
C ASN A 470 28.55 -14.22 7.65
N HIS A 471 27.27 -14.07 7.29
CA HIS A 471 26.48 -15.04 6.49
C HIS A 471 25.72 -14.38 5.31
N THR A 472 26.04 -13.12 4.97
CA THR A 472 25.54 -12.43 3.78
C THR A 472 26.64 -12.35 2.72
N GLY A 473 26.25 -12.53 1.46
CA GLY A 473 27.14 -13.09 0.44
C GLY A 473 28.12 -12.13 -0.21
N VAL A 474 28.66 -12.59 -1.33
CA VAL A 474 29.55 -11.82 -2.18
C VAL A 474 28.94 -11.73 -3.57
N CYS A 475 28.92 -10.54 -4.15
CA CYS A 475 28.31 -10.27 -5.45
C CYS A 475 29.22 -9.48 -6.40
N ALA A 476 28.82 -9.42 -7.67
CA ALA A 476 29.38 -8.53 -8.69
C ALA A 476 28.24 -7.77 -9.40
N PHE A 477 28.53 -6.55 -9.86
CA PHE A 477 27.59 -5.65 -10.51
C PHE A 477 27.97 -5.45 -11.98
N ILE A 478 27.01 -5.67 -12.87
CA ILE A 478 27.11 -5.47 -14.31
C ILE A 478 26.02 -4.48 -14.71
N LEU A 479 26.36 -3.42 -15.42
CA LEU A 479 25.42 -2.43 -15.95
C LEU A 479 25.54 -2.40 -17.47
N ASP A 480 24.44 -2.55 -18.19
CA ASP A 480 24.38 -2.57 -19.66
C ASP A 480 25.38 -3.56 -20.32
N ASN A 481 25.61 -4.69 -19.65
CA ASN A 481 26.60 -5.75 -19.95
C ASN A 481 28.07 -5.42 -19.63
N GLU A 482 28.40 -4.22 -19.12
CA GLU A 482 29.74 -3.89 -18.63
C GLU A 482 29.90 -4.15 -17.13
N MET A 483 31.02 -4.78 -16.74
CA MET A 483 31.31 -5.14 -15.33
C MET A 483 31.77 -3.91 -14.54
N ILE A 484 30.84 -3.19 -13.92
CA ILE A 484 31.14 -1.98 -13.13
C ILE A 484 31.79 -2.28 -11.77
N TYR A 485 31.50 -3.44 -11.14
CA TYR A 485 32.13 -3.79 -9.86
C TYR A 485 32.25 -5.30 -9.65
N SER A 486 33.48 -5.83 -9.67
CA SER A 486 33.72 -7.28 -9.80
C SER A 486 33.65 -8.11 -8.52
N ARG A 487 33.68 -7.50 -7.33
CA ARG A 487 33.55 -8.22 -6.04
C ARG A 487 33.18 -7.30 -4.86
N LEU A 488 31.92 -7.27 -4.45
CA LEU A 488 31.45 -6.68 -3.19
C LEU A 488 31.12 -7.76 -2.17
N VAL A 489 31.49 -7.54 -0.90
CA VAL A 489 31.09 -8.37 0.24
C VAL A 489 29.94 -7.69 0.98
N ILE A 490 28.79 -8.36 1.07
CA ILE A 490 27.57 -7.89 1.76
C ILE A 490 27.67 -8.14 3.29
N SER A 491 28.47 -9.13 3.71
CA SER A 491 28.83 -9.35 5.12
C SER A 491 29.46 -8.11 5.76
N ASN A 492 29.04 -7.83 6.98
CA ASN A 492 29.29 -6.58 7.70
C ASN A 492 30.11 -6.85 8.96
N SER A 493 31.37 -6.38 8.98
CA SER A 493 32.26 -6.42 10.15
C SER A 493 32.26 -5.11 10.97
N ARG A 494 31.30 -4.22 10.71
CA ARG A 494 31.22 -2.86 11.25
C ARG A 494 30.06 -2.68 12.23
N GLU A 495 29.97 -1.48 12.79
CA GLU A 495 28.89 -1.07 13.70
C GLU A 495 27.73 -0.38 12.96
N GLU A 496 27.97 0.21 11.79
CA GLU A 496 26.92 0.73 10.90
C GLU A 496 26.03 -0.43 10.38
N ARG A 497 24.76 -0.15 10.08
CA ARG A 497 23.81 -1.16 9.59
C ARG A 497 23.18 -0.85 8.25
N ASN A 498 23.12 0.41 7.82
CA ASN A 498 23.15 0.71 6.38
C ASN A 498 24.62 0.80 5.96
N LEU A 499 24.95 0.25 4.80
CA LEU A 499 26.29 0.25 4.24
C LEU A 499 26.26 0.82 2.82
N THR A 500 27.28 1.60 2.49
CA THR A 500 27.45 2.22 1.16
C THR A 500 28.77 1.77 0.54
N GLN A 501 28.74 1.48 -0.76
CA GLN A 501 29.92 1.22 -1.58
C GLN A 501 29.83 2.03 -2.87
N ALA A 502 30.79 2.93 -3.09
CA ALA A 502 30.99 3.54 -4.41
C ALA A 502 31.41 2.45 -5.41
N LEU A 503 30.62 2.26 -6.47
CA LEU A 503 30.91 1.30 -7.54
C LEU A 503 31.85 1.90 -8.59
N GLY A 504 31.72 3.21 -8.87
CA GLY A 504 32.58 3.91 -9.83
C GLY A 504 31.94 5.16 -10.42
N THR A 505 32.18 5.39 -11.70
CA THR A 505 31.58 6.46 -12.49
C THR A 505 31.24 5.93 -13.87
N VAL A 506 30.05 6.25 -14.38
CA VAL A 506 29.54 5.88 -15.70
C VAL A 506 29.18 7.14 -16.49
N GLU A 507 29.05 7.01 -17.82
CA GLU A 507 28.69 8.12 -18.71
C GLU A 507 27.65 7.62 -19.73
N PHE A 508 26.41 8.05 -19.56
CA PHE A 508 25.27 7.70 -20.41
C PHE A 508 25.14 8.71 -21.55
N THR A 509 25.19 8.24 -22.81
CA THR A 509 25.13 9.09 -24.00
C THR A 509 23.71 9.50 -24.40
N GLU A 510 22.71 8.74 -23.97
CA GLU A 510 21.29 8.89 -24.32
C GLU A 510 20.44 8.86 -23.05
N THR A 511 19.26 9.50 -23.09
CA THR A 511 18.31 9.49 -21.97
C THR A 511 17.45 8.25 -22.14
N THR A 512 17.61 7.26 -21.28
CA THR A 512 16.99 5.94 -21.43
C THR A 512 16.89 5.21 -20.10
N ASP A 513 16.10 4.13 -20.06
CA ASP A 513 16.27 3.07 -19.08
C ASP A 513 17.52 2.21 -19.37
N HIS A 514 18.02 1.54 -18.33
CA HIS A 514 19.28 0.79 -18.29
C HIS A 514 19.07 -0.57 -17.58
N THR A 515 19.97 -1.54 -17.79
CA THR A 515 19.88 -2.88 -17.21
C THR A 515 20.99 -3.14 -16.18
N LEU A 516 20.64 -3.32 -14.90
CA LEU A 516 21.59 -3.72 -13.85
C LEU A 516 21.43 -5.19 -13.50
N ARG A 517 22.50 -5.99 -13.65
CA ARG A 517 22.57 -7.37 -13.17
C ARG A 517 23.51 -7.52 -11.98
N ILE A 518 23.01 -8.12 -10.91
CA ILE A 518 23.76 -8.49 -9.72
C ILE A 518 23.97 -10.01 -9.73
N LEU A 519 25.23 -10.43 -9.81
CA LEU A 519 25.66 -11.83 -9.86
C LEU A 519 26.10 -12.29 -8.46
N SER A 520 25.55 -13.40 -7.97
CA SER A 520 25.96 -14.07 -6.73
C SER A 520 27.23 -14.91 -6.96
N LEU A 521 28.27 -14.66 -6.17
CA LEU A 521 29.59 -15.30 -6.28
C LEU A 521 29.84 -16.39 -5.22
N ASP A 522 28.97 -16.52 -4.21
CA ASP A 522 29.09 -17.53 -3.14
C ASP A 522 27.75 -18.18 -2.73
N GLY A 523 26.62 -17.67 -3.23
CA GLY A 523 25.29 -18.22 -2.98
C GLY A 523 24.66 -17.88 -1.63
N HIS A 524 25.30 -17.04 -0.82
CA HIS A 524 24.72 -16.51 0.40
C HIS A 524 23.76 -15.34 0.12
N LEU A 525 23.03 -14.92 1.16
CA LEU A 525 22.00 -13.88 1.08
C LEU A 525 22.58 -12.52 0.63
N ILE A 526 21.97 -11.93 -0.40
CA ILE A 526 22.21 -10.55 -0.84
C ILE A 526 21.03 -9.69 -0.35
N THR A 527 21.33 -8.57 0.30
CA THR A 527 20.39 -7.49 0.66
C THR A 527 20.64 -6.28 -0.23
N MET A 528 19.58 -5.56 -0.62
CA MET A 528 19.63 -4.45 -1.59
C MET A 528 18.60 -3.38 -1.18
N ASP A 529 19.07 -2.13 -0.95
CA ASP A 529 18.24 -0.96 -0.61
C ASP A 529 18.00 -0.14 -1.89
N TYR A 530 19.02 0.61 -2.33
CA TYR A 530 19.00 1.39 -3.56
C TYR A 530 20.38 1.50 -4.24
N LEU A 531 20.38 1.93 -5.50
CA LEU A 531 21.54 2.41 -6.23
C LEU A 531 21.41 3.92 -6.47
N GLN A 532 22.31 4.69 -5.89
CA GLN A 532 22.36 6.14 -6.01
C GLN A 532 23.27 6.57 -7.17
N PHE A 533 22.78 7.52 -7.97
CA PHE A 533 23.49 8.16 -9.08
C PHE A 533 23.63 9.65 -8.78
N ASP A 534 24.85 10.10 -8.47
CA ASP A 534 25.16 11.52 -8.28
C ASP A 534 25.73 12.11 -9.58
N PRO A 535 25.12 13.17 -10.16
CA PRO A 535 25.68 13.88 -11.31
C PRO A 535 27.12 14.36 -11.08
N VAL A 536 27.89 14.45 -12.17
CA VAL A 536 29.29 14.88 -12.18
C VAL A 536 29.52 15.88 -13.31
N GLU A 537 30.06 17.05 -12.95
CA GLU A 537 30.53 18.11 -13.87
C GLU A 537 31.71 17.67 -14.78
#